data_AF-X1A4A4-F1
#
_entry.id   AF-X1A4A4-F1
#
_cell.length_a   1.000
_cell.length_b   1.000
_cell.length_c   1.000
_cell.angle_alpha   90.00
_cell.angle_beta   90.00
_cell.angle_gamma   90.00
#
_symmetry.space_group_name_H-M   'P 1'
#
loop_
_entity.id
_entity.type
_entity.pdbx_description
1 polymer ?
#
loop_
_entity_poly.entity_id
_entity_poly.type
_entity_poly.pdbx_seq_one_letter_code
_entity_poly.pdbx_strand_id
1 'polypeptide(L)'
;MLQIQRWQGGIGNNIFQLINGICMCLDEGRRILKFPKHPFLKTTQIMLQKETFKKNQTLAQGVKFERTCFSYKRSPQVFKKNHTLIRFLIRSVFKLVDQQKNNQDFCKTLHVHIRSGDIFKKTIHPLYIQPPLSFYTTVINSQHWDKVCIVCEDSKNPCITELKRLYPNLVHVQLGKSLTTDIQTFLSAENVMYG
;
A
#
# COMPACT_ATOMS: atom_id res chain seq x y z
N MET A 1 -23.96 -9.47 -7.25
CA MET A 1 -22.76 -8.77 -7.74
C MET A 1 -22.59 -7.52 -6.89
N LEU A 2 -21.37 -7.21 -6.47
CA LEU A 2 -20.99 -5.96 -5.80
C LEU A 2 -20.11 -5.13 -6.74
N GLN A 3 -20.21 -3.81 -6.69
CA GLN A 3 -19.42 -2.93 -7.56
C GLN A 3 -18.88 -1.72 -6.77
N ILE A 4 -17.57 -1.52 -6.84
CA ILE A 4 -16.91 -0.27 -6.46
C ILE A 4 -17.12 0.71 -7.62
N GLN A 5 -17.79 1.83 -7.37
CA GLN A 5 -18.12 2.79 -8.43
C GLN A 5 -16.93 3.69 -8.82
N ARG A 6 -16.14 4.11 -7.83
CA ARG A 6 -14.95 4.97 -8.01
C ARG A 6 -13.91 4.69 -6.95
N TRP A 7 -12.64 4.93 -7.28
CA TRP A 7 -11.54 4.86 -6.31
C TRP A 7 -11.54 6.08 -5.40
N GLN A 8 -11.03 5.91 -4.19
CA GLN A 8 -10.91 6.95 -3.18
C GLN A 8 -9.54 6.89 -2.51
N GLY A 9 -8.83 8.02 -2.53
CA GLY A 9 -7.48 8.15 -1.97
C GLY A 9 -6.40 7.42 -2.78
N GLY A 10 -5.24 7.19 -2.14
CA GLY A 10 -4.08 6.54 -2.74
C GLY A 10 -4.20 5.02 -2.86
N ILE A 11 -3.12 4.38 -3.33
CA ILE A 11 -3.11 2.93 -3.58
C ILE A 11 -3.43 2.08 -2.35
N GLY A 12 -2.93 2.45 -1.16
CA GLY A 12 -3.25 1.74 0.09
C GLY A 12 -4.75 1.73 0.37
N ASN A 13 -5.41 2.86 0.14
CA ASN A 13 -6.85 3.00 0.30
C ASN A 13 -7.63 2.18 -0.74
N ASN A 14 -7.14 2.10 -1.97
CA ASN A 14 -7.73 1.25 -3.01
C ASN A 14 -7.60 -0.25 -2.68
N ILE A 15 -6.47 -0.67 -2.08
CA ILE A 15 -6.30 -2.03 -1.56
C ILE A 15 -7.30 -2.31 -0.45
N PHE A 16 -7.48 -1.39 0.51
CA PHE A 16 -8.49 -1.54 1.56
C PHE A 16 -9.91 -1.65 0.99
N GLN A 17 -10.25 -0.84 -0.03
CA GLN A 17 -11.54 -0.92 -0.71
C GLN A 17 -11.75 -2.29 -1.37
N LEU A 18 -10.73 -2.86 -2.03
CA LEU A 18 -10.79 -4.21 -2.58
C LEU A 18 -11.00 -5.26 -1.48
N ILE A 19 -10.21 -5.20 -0.40
CA ILE A 19 -10.35 -6.14 0.73
C ILE A 19 -11.75 -6.07 1.33
N ASN A 20 -12.26 -4.86 1.57
CA ASN A 20 -13.61 -4.66 2.10
C ASN A 20 -14.67 -5.16 1.12
N GLY A 21 -14.53 -4.90 -0.18
CA GLY A 21 -15.42 -5.44 -1.20
C GLY A 21 -15.43 -6.96 -1.25
N ILE A 22 -14.27 -7.62 -1.09
CA ILE A 22 -14.19 -9.09 -1.02
C ILE A 22 -14.91 -9.59 0.24
N CYS A 23 -14.70 -8.95 1.40
CA CYS A 23 -15.38 -9.32 2.64
C CYS A 23 -16.90 -9.18 2.54
N MET A 24 -17.40 -8.06 1.99
CA MET A 24 -18.82 -7.87 1.73
C MET A 24 -19.38 -8.96 0.81
N CYS A 25 -18.64 -9.30 -0.26
CA CYS A 25 -19.05 -10.36 -1.16
C CYS A 25 -19.21 -11.68 -0.41
N LEU A 26 -18.26 -12.04 0.45
CA LEU A 26 -18.31 -13.25 1.26
C LEU A 26 -19.48 -13.25 2.26
N ASP A 27 -19.74 -12.12 2.90
CA ASP A 27 -20.80 -11.98 3.91
C ASP A 27 -22.21 -11.99 3.31
N GLU A 28 -22.36 -11.47 2.09
CA GLU A 28 -23.65 -11.33 1.41
C GLU A 28 -23.88 -12.40 0.32
N GLY A 29 -23.01 -13.42 0.24
CA GLY A 29 -23.19 -14.50 -0.74
C GLY A 29 -22.96 -14.08 -2.19
N ARG A 30 -22.21 -13.00 -2.45
CA ARG A 30 -22.00 -12.44 -3.80
C ARG A 30 -20.74 -12.98 -4.45
N ARG A 31 -20.88 -13.51 -5.66
CA ARG A 31 -19.80 -14.16 -6.40
C ARG A 31 -18.89 -13.23 -7.20
N ILE A 32 -19.28 -11.98 -7.42
CA ILE A 32 -18.57 -11.07 -8.33
C ILE A 32 -18.41 -9.72 -7.64
N LEU A 33 -17.16 -9.28 -7.54
CA LEU A 33 -16.77 -7.91 -7.19
C LEU A 33 -16.25 -7.22 -8.46
N LYS A 34 -16.91 -6.15 -8.91
CA LYS A 34 -16.43 -5.28 -9.99
C LYS A 34 -15.82 -3.99 -9.42
N PHE A 35 -14.85 -3.42 -10.11
CA PHE A 35 -14.20 -2.17 -9.72
C PHE A 35 -13.65 -1.40 -10.93
N PRO A 36 -13.38 -0.09 -10.81
CA PRO A 36 -12.91 0.71 -11.93
C PRO A 36 -11.50 0.29 -12.37
N LYS A 37 -11.16 0.55 -13.63
CA LYS A 37 -9.80 0.33 -14.16
C LYS A 37 -8.78 1.03 -13.25
N HIS A 38 -7.67 0.35 -12.98
CA HIS A 38 -6.63 0.84 -12.10
C HIS A 38 -5.25 0.55 -12.69
N PRO A 39 -4.27 1.48 -12.62
CA PRO A 39 -2.95 1.30 -13.25
C PRO A 39 -2.23 0.02 -12.80
N PHE A 40 -2.36 -0.32 -11.52
CA PHE A 40 -1.69 -1.45 -10.87
C PHE A 40 -2.49 -2.76 -10.87
N LEU A 41 -3.68 -2.83 -11.48
CA LEU A 41 -4.51 -4.04 -11.50
C LEU A 41 -4.63 -4.60 -12.93
N LYS A 42 -4.55 -5.92 -13.04
CA LYS A 42 -4.64 -6.69 -14.30
C LYS A 42 -6.07 -6.77 -14.83
N THR A 43 -7.06 -6.69 -13.94
CA THR A 43 -8.49 -6.88 -14.26
C THR A 43 -9.33 -5.75 -13.65
N THR A 44 -10.63 -5.75 -13.94
CA THR A 44 -11.65 -4.86 -13.35
C THR A 44 -12.68 -5.63 -12.52
N GLN A 45 -12.42 -6.92 -12.26
CA GLN A 45 -13.30 -7.77 -11.49
C GLN A 45 -12.56 -8.93 -10.82
N ILE A 46 -13.13 -9.39 -9.70
CA ILE A 46 -12.74 -10.60 -8.97
C ILE A 46 -13.96 -11.53 -8.90
N MET A 47 -13.76 -12.79 -9.28
CA MET A 47 -14.76 -13.85 -9.15
C MET A 47 -14.45 -14.72 -7.94
N LEU A 48 -15.42 -14.87 -7.04
CA LEU A 48 -15.38 -15.74 -5.88
C LEU A 48 -16.07 -17.07 -6.21
N GLN A 49 -15.43 -18.20 -5.87
CA GLN A 49 -15.92 -19.54 -6.19
C GLN A 49 -17.08 -19.96 -5.28
N LYS A 50 -17.90 -20.92 -5.72
CA LYS A 50 -19.12 -21.36 -4.99
C LYS A 50 -18.79 -21.97 -3.62
N GLU A 51 -17.68 -22.70 -3.52
CA GLU A 51 -17.20 -23.36 -2.29
C GLU A 51 -16.85 -22.38 -1.16
N THR A 52 -16.71 -21.11 -1.50
CA THR A 52 -16.37 -20.05 -0.57
C THR A 52 -17.56 -19.55 0.26
N PHE A 53 -18.78 -19.87 -0.14
CA PHE A 53 -20.01 -19.39 0.50
C PHE A 53 -20.63 -20.45 1.42
N LYS A 54 -21.14 -20.04 2.58
CA LYS A 54 -21.95 -20.95 3.42
C LYS A 54 -23.20 -21.38 2.64
N LYS A 55 -23.58 -22.67 2.74
CA LYS A 55 -24.62 -23.37 1.95
C LYS A 55 -26.00 -22.69 1.83
N ASN A 56 -26.34 -21.68 2.63
CA ASN A 56 -27.71 -21.16 2.74
C ASN A 56 -27.86 -19.63 2.56
N GLN A 57 -26.96 -18.95 1.84
CA GLN A 57 -27.20 -17.55 1.50
C GLN A 57 -27.92 -17.42 0.16
N THR A 58 -29.21 -17.08 0.24
CA THR A 58 -30.04 -16.68 -0.89
C THR A 58 -29.30 -15.60 -1.68
N LEU A 59 -28.99 -15.91 -2.94
CA LEU A 59 -28.23 -15.03 -3.84
C LEU A 59 -28.99 -13.72 -4.05
N ALA A 60 -28.67 -12.68 -3.28
CA ALA A 60 -29.23 -11.35 -3.51
C ALA A 60 -28.78 -10.83 -4.88
N GLN A 61 -29.74 -10.74 -5.82
CA GLN A 61 -29.55 -10.07 -7.10
C GLN A 61 -29.22 -8.58 -6.90
N GLY A 62 -28.56 -8.01 -7.92
CA GLY A 62 -27.73 -6.81 -7.86
C GLY A 62 -28.24 -5.66 -6.97
N VAL A 63 -27.47 -5.38 -5.91
CA VAL A 63 -27.57 -4.11 -5.18
C VAL A 63 -26.36 -3.27 -5.58
N LYS A 64 -26.62 -2.13 -6.20
CA LYS A 64 -25.60 -1.09 -6.40
C LYS A 64 -25.39 -0.41 -5.05
N PHE A 65 -24.31 -0.74 -4.36
CA PHE A 65 -23.95 -0.01 -3.15
C PHE A 65 -23.21 1.28 -3.54
N GLU A 66 -23.82 2.41 -3.20
CA GLU A 66 -23.18 3.74 -3.20
C GLU A 66 -22.33 4.01 -1.96
N ARG A 67 -22.23 3.03 -1.05
CA ARG A 67 -21.46 3.20 0.18
C ARG A 67 -20.04 2.67 0.00
N THR A 68 -19.13 3.64 0.02
CA THR A 68 -17.68 3.49 -0.10
C THR A 68 -17.23 2.27 0.68
N CYS A 69 -16.47 1.37 0.05
CA CYS A 69 -15.88 0.23 0.77
C CYS A 69 -14.98 0.69 1.94
N PHE A 70 -14.69 2.00 2.06
CA PHE A 70 -14.14 2.66 3.23
C PHE A 70 -14.98 2.57 4.51
N SER A 71 -16.30 2.74 4.38
CA SER A 71 -17.23 2.89 5.52
C SER A 71 -17.79 1.55 6.02
N TYR A 72 -17.38 0.45 5.40
CA TYR A 72 -17.82 -0.87 5.81
C TYR A 72 -17.21 -1.22 7.17
N LYS A 73 -18.08 -1.27 8.19
CA LYS A 73 -17.76 -1.90 9.47
C LYS A 73 -17.64 -3.40 9.25
N ARG A 74 -16.49 -3.80 8.71
CA ARG A 74 -16.15 -5.19 8.48
C ARG A 74 -16.30 -5.96 9.78
N SER A 75 -17.03 -7.08 9.78
CA SER A 75 -16.92 -8.02 10.88
C SER A 75 -15.46 -8.50 10.94
N PRO A 76 -14.71 -8.22 12.03
CA PRO A 76 -13.31 -8.64 12.13
C PRO A 76 -13.12 -10.15 11.93
N GLN A 77 -14.15 -10.92 12.27
CA GLN A 77 -14.18 -12.37 12.14
C GLN A 77 -14.12 -12.84 10.69
N VAL A 78 -14.74 -12.11 9.77
CA VAL A 78 -14.83 -12.47 8.34
C VAL A 78 -13.47 -12.33 7.68
N PHE A 79 -12.77 -11.22 7.96
CA PHE A 79 -11.39 -11.06 7.51
C PHE A 79 -10.50 -12.14 8.09
N LYS A 80 -10.54 -12.34 9.42
CA LYS A 80 -9.68 -13.28 10.11
C LYS A 80 -9.84 -14.70 9.55
N LYS A 81 -11.08 -15.14 9.31
CA LYS A 81 -11.38 -16.45 8.74
C LYS A 81 -10.90 -16.61 7.30
N ASN A 82 -11.01 -15.55 6.49
CA ASN A 82 -10.78 -15.64 5.03
C ASN A 82 -9.47 -14.97 4.58
N HIS A 83 -8.58 -14.58 5.49
CA HIS A 83 -7.40 -13.76 5.17
C HIS A 83 -6.49 -14.40 4.10
N THR A 84 -6.30 -15.72 4.12
CA THR A 84 -5.51 -16.46 3.12
C THR A 84 -6.12 -16.33 1.72
N LEU A 85 -7.44 -16.53 1.61
CA LEU A 85 -8.15 -16.38 0.35
C LEU A 85 -8.11 -14.93 -0.13
N ILE A 86 -8.39 -13.97 0.75
CA ILE A 86 -8.36 -12.54 0.43
C ILE A 86 -6.97 -12.17 -0.09
N ARG A 87 -5.91 -12.61 0.59
CA ARG A 87 -4.53 -12.40 0.15
C ARG A 87 -4.28 -13.00 -1.24
N PHE A 88 -4.74 -14.22 -1.50
CA PHE A 88 -4.62 -14.86 -2.81
C PHE A 88 -5.36 -14.07 -3.91
N LEU A 89 -6.62 -13.71 -3.69
CA LEU A 89 -7.45 -12.95 -4.64
C LEU A 89 -6.88 -11.56 -4.94
N ILE A 90 -6.35 -10.88 -3.92
CA ILE A 90 -5.69 -9.59 -4.12
C ILE A 90 -4.41 -9.80 -4.95
N ARG A 91 -3.54 -10.75 -4.58
CA ARG A 91 -2.29 -10.99 -5.32
C ARG A 91 -2.53 -11.35 -6.78
N SER A 92 -3.58 -12.12 -7.08
CA SER A 92 -3.87 -12.54 -8.46
C SER A 92 -4.29 -11.39 -9.37
N VAL A 93 -4.91 -10.34 -8.84
CA VAL A 93 -5.30 -9.16 -9.62
C VAL A 93 -4.24 -8.08 -9.73
N PHE A 94 -3.23 -8.07 -8.86
CA PHE A 94 -2.17 -7.06 -8.92
C PHE A 94 -1.21 -7.33 -10.09
N LYS A 95 -0.84 -6.25 -10.79
CA LYS A 95 0.36 -6.20 -11.63
C LYS A 95 1.54 -6.17 -10.68
N LEU A 96 2.01 -7.35 -10.28
CA LEU A 96 3.33 -7.47 -9.68
C LEU A 96 4.32 -6.98 -10.72
N VAL A 97 5.16 -6.02 -10.33
CA VAL A 97 6.31 -5.69 -11.15
C VAL A 97 7.27 -6.85 -10.98
N ASP A 98 7.56 -7.57 -12.05
CA ASP A 98 8.58 -8.61 -12.02
C ASP A 98 9.92 -7.99 -11.61
N GLN A 99 10.54 -8.61 -10.62
CA GLN A 99 11.86 -8.23 -10.19
C GLN A 99 12.86 -8.89 -11.11
N GLN A 100 13.48 -8.11 -11.98
CA GLN A 100 14.86 -8.43 -12.32
C GLN A 100 15.70 -8.00 -11.12
N LYS A 101 16.12 -8.97 -10.30
CA LYS A 101 17.28 -8.78 -9.44
C LYS A 101 18.45 -8.55 -10.39
N ASN A 102 18.66 -7.30 -10.80
CA ASN A 102 19.89 -6.92 -11.46
C ASN A 102 21.02 -7.20 -10.47
N ASN A 103 22.11 -7.76 -11.01
CA ASN A 103 23.26 -8.30 -10.32
C ASN A 103 23.63 -7.58 -9.03
N GLN A 104 23.99 -8.37 -8.02
CA GLN A 104 24.42 -7.95 -6.68
C GLN A 104 25.35 -6.75 -6.74
N ASP A 105 24.79 -5.57 -6.45
CA ASP A 105 25.57 -4.44 -6.00
C ASP A 105 26.04 -4.82 -4.59
N PHE A 106 27.35 -4.95 -4.36
CA PHE A 106 27.90 -5.20 -3.02
C PHE A 106 27.69 -4.01 -2.06
N CYS A 107 27.10 -2.92 -2.55
CA CYS A 107 26.80 -1.71 -1.79
C CYS A 107 25.66 -1.95 -0.79
N LYS A 108 26.01 -2.02 0.49
CA LYS A 108 25.07 -2.14 1.61
C LYS A 108 24.26 -0.86 1.75
N THR A 109 23.13 -0.83 1.05
CA THR A 109 22.26 0.35 0.95
C THR A 109 21.03 0.24 1.85
N LEU A 110 20.80 1.27 2.67
CA LEU A 110 19.56 1.46 3.41
C LEU A 110 18.56 2.30 2.58
N HIS A 111 17.39 1.74 2.28
CA HIS A 111 16.31 2.47 1.62
C HIS A 111 15.31 2.99 2.65
N VAL A 112 15.16 4.31 2.74
CA VAL A 112 14.32 4.97 3.74
C VAL A 112 13.13 5.61 3.04
N HIS A 113 11.92 5.17 3.37
CA HIS A 113 10.71 5.92 3.03
C HIS A 113 10.50 7.01 4.07
N ILE A 114 10.34 8.26 3.63
CA ILE A 114 9.88 9.35 4.49
C ILE A 114 8.61 9.92 3.88
N ARG A 115 7.49 9.82 4.60
CA ARG A 115 6.25 10.46 4.15
C ARG A 115 6.43 11.98 4.14
N SER A 116 6.07 12.58 3.01
CA SER A 116 6.04 14.02 2.80
C SER A 116 4.79 14.40 2.00
N GLY A 117 4.76 15.57 1.36
CA GLY A 117 3.63 15.94 0.50
C GLY A 117 2.43 16.49 1.26
N ASP A 118 1.30 15.79 1.16
CA ASP A 118 0.00 16.27 1.63
C ASP A 118 -0.10 16.46 3.15
N ILE A 119 0.69 15.73 3.92
CA ILE A 119 0.72 15.83 5.39
C ILE A 119 1.43 17.09 5.91
N PHE A 120 2.05 17.88 5.02
CA PHE A 120 2.66 19.18 5.34
C PHE A 120 1.87 20.36 4.75
N LYS A 121 0.56 20.16 4.51
CA LYS A 121 -0.38 21.23 4.09
C LYS A 121 -1.04 21.90 5.31
N LYS A 122 -1.80 22.99 5.09
CA LYS A 122 -2.47 23.74 6.18
C LYS A 122 -3.48 22.91 6.98
N THR A 123 -4.19 21.99 6.32
CA THR A 123 -5.20 21.13 6.94
C THR A 123 -4.74 19.69 6.86
N ILE A 124 -4.38 19.11 8.01
CA ILE A 124 -3.81 17.77 8.10
C ILE A 124 -4.66 16.90 9.03
N HIS A 125 -4.67 15.59 8.75
CA HIS A 125 -5.33 14.65 9.64
C HIS A 125 -4.50 14.52 10.94
N PRO A 126 -5.11 14.67 12.14
CA PRO A 126 -4.36 14.74 13.41
C PRO A 126 -3.57 13.46 13.74
N LEU A 127 -3.96 12.32 13.16
CA LEU A 127 -3.25 11.04 13.33
C LEU A 127 -2.05 10.86 12.38
N TYR A 128 -1.74 11.82 11.51
CA TYR A 128 -0.57 11.75 10.62
C TYR A 128 0.71 12.23 11.32
N ILE A 129 1.04 11.55 12.42
CA ILE A 129 2.29 11.79 13.15
C ILE A 129 3.43 11.14 12.36
N GLN A 130 4.49 11.91 12.14
CA GLN A 130 5.72 11.44 11.51
C GLN A 130 6.76 11.07 12.56
N PRO A 131 7.62 10.07 12.30
CA PRO A 131 8.73 9.79 13.19
C PRO A 131 9.66 11.01 13.33
N PRO A 132 10.20 11.26 14.54
CA PRO A 132 11.15 12.35 14.75
C PRO A 132 12.48 12.05 14.08
N LEU A 133 13.32 13.09 13.90
CA LEU A 133 14.67 12.95 13.35
C LEU A 133 15.50 11.86 14.06
N SER A 134 15.37 11.76 15.39
CA SER A 134 16.09 10.78 16.21
C SER A 134 15.83 9.33 15.82
N PHE A 135 14.63 9.03 15.30
CA PHE A 135 14.31 7.69 14.78
C PHE A 135 15.21 7.34 13.59
N TYR A 136 15.34 8.26 12.63
CA TYR A 136 16.19 8.09 11.45
C TYR A 136 17.67 8.04 11.79
N THR A 137 18.15 8.96 12.62
CA THR A 137 19.58 8.97 12.99
C THR A 137 19.96 7.72 13.77
N THR A 138 19.08 7.20 14.62
CA THR A 138 19.33 5.94 15.36
C THR A 138 19.54 4.76 14.41
N VAL A 139 18.66 4.60 13.41
CA VAL A 139 18.78 3.49 12.44
C VAL A 139 20.00 3.67 11.53
N ILE A 140 20.24 4.88 11.04
CA ILE A 140 21.41 5.19 10.20
C ILE A 140 22.71 4.93 10.98
N ASN A 141 22.76 5.25 12.27
CA ASN A 141 23.95 5.04 13.10
C ASN A 141 24.08 3.63 13.67
N SER A 142 23.04 2.79 13.57
CA SER A 142 23.03 1.45 14.18
C SER A 142 24.03 0.48 13.55
N GLN A 143 24.47 0.75 12.32
CA GLN A 143 25.50 -0.01 11.63
C GLN A 143 26.13 0.80 10.50
N HIS A 144 27.25 0.30 9.96
CA HIS A 144 27.86 0.89 8.77
C HIS A 144 27.03 0.60 7.52
N TRP A 145 26.71 1.67 6.80
CA TRP A 145 26.02 1.70 5.52
C TRP A 145 26.95 2.32 4.48
N ASP A 146 26.97 1.77 3.27
CA ASP A 146 27.68 2.39 2.15
C ASP A 146 26.87 3.55 1.57
N LYS A 147 25.54 3.46 1.68
CA LYS A 147 24.61 4.42 1.11
C LYS A 147 23.29 4.43 1.87
N VAL A 148 22.70 5.61 2.03
CA VAL A 148 21.32 5.80 2.49
C VAL A 148 20.52 6.46 1.38
N CYS A 149 19.50 5.78 0.87
CA CYS A 149 18.63 6.26 -0.19
C CYS A 149 17.27 6.65 0.40
N ILE A 150 17.00 7.95 0.53
CA ILE A 150 15.70 8.47 0.97
C ILE A 150 14.77 8.56 -0.24
N VAL A 151 13.58 7.99 -0.14
CA VAL A 151 12.50 8.07 -1.14
C VAL A 151 11.34 8.85 -0.53
N CYS A 152 10.96 9.96 -1.17
CA CYS A 152 9.89 10.84 -0.70
C CYS A 152 9.24 11.62 -1.85
N GLU A 153 8.00 12.07 -1.63
CA GLU A 153 7.21 12.80 -2.63
C GLU A 153 7.80 14.20 -2.90
N ASP A 154 8.24 14.88 -1.84
CA ASP A 154 8.82 16.21 -1.85
C ASP A 154 9.74 16.43 -0.63
N SER A 155 10.38 17.60 -0.53
CA SER A 155 11.29 17.96 0.56
C SER A 155 10.60 18.63 1.76
N LYS A 156 9.27 18.60 1.85
CA LYS A 156 8.55 19.34 2.92
C LYS A 156 8.72 18.73 4.31
N ASN A 157 9.07 17.45 4.41
CA ASN A 157 9.39 16.86 5.70
C ASN A 157 10.75 17.39 6.20
N PRO A 158 10.80 18.07 7.35
CA PRO A 158 12.04 18.70 7.84
C PRO A 158 13.16 17.69 8.11
N CYS A 159 12.82 16.43 8.40
CA CYS A 159 13.81 15.38 8.59
C CYS A 159 14.63 15.13 7.32
N ILE A 160 14.06 15.31 6.13
CA ILE A 160 14.77 15.10 4.85
C ILE A 160 15.94 16.08 4.74
N THR A 161 15.67 17.37 4.98
CA THR A 161 16.67 18.44 4.93
C THR A 161 17.76 18.19 5.96
N GLU A 162 17.37 17.83 7.18
CA GLU A 162 18.30 17.67 8.28
C GLU A 162 19.17 16.40 8.14
N LEU A 163 18.61 15.29 7.66
CA LEU A 163 19.38 14.08 7.36
C LEU A 163 20.41 14.33 6.26
N LYS A 164 20.06 15.08 5.22
CA LYS A 164 21.00 15.45 4.17
C LYS A 164 22.13 16.34 4.71
N ARG A 165 21.84 17.21 5.68
CA ARG A 165 22.83 18.07 6.34
C ARG A 165 23.77 17.28 7.25
N LEU A 166 23.25 16.33 8.03
CA LEU A 166 24.03 15.52 8.97
C LEU A 166 24.91 14.47 8.26
N TYR A 167 24.47 13.97 7.10
CA TYR A 167 25.12 12.88 6.39
C TYR A 167 25.33 13.20 4.89
N PRO A 168 26.04 14.29 4.54
CA PRO A 168 26.07 14.83 3.18
C PRO A 168 26.64 13.88 2.13
N ASN A 169 27.55 12.98 2.52
CA ASN A 169 28.20 12.02 1.63
C ASN A 169 27.54 10.64 1.62
N LEU A 170 26.60 10.39 2.55
CA LEU A 170 25.97 9.09 2.74
C LEU A 170 24.50 9.11 2.30
N VAL A 171 23.80 10.22 2.53
CA VAL A 171 22.37 10.37 2.24
C VAL A 171 22.13 10.94 0.85
N HIS A 172 21.44 10.15 0.03
CA HIS A 172 20.95 10.54 -1.29
C HIS A 172 19.43 10.58 -1.28
N VAL A 173 18.86 11.72 -1.67
CA VAL A 173 17.40 11.93 -1.68
C VAL A 173 16.88 11.77 -3.11
N GLN A 174 15.92 10.86 -3.30
CA GLN A 174 15.16 10.68 -4.52
C GLN A 174 13.80 11.37 -4.35
N LEU A 175 13.65 12.54 -4.97
CA LEU A 175 12.44 13.36 -4.90
C LEU A 175 11.52 13.11 -6.10
N GLY A 176 10.21 13.04 -5.83
CA GLY A 176 9.18 13.23 -6.85
C GLY A 176 9.19 12.19 -7.99
N LYS A 177 9.67 10.98 -7.72
CA LYS A 177 9.59 9.88 -8.68
C LYS A 177 8.16 9.35 -8.79
N SER A 178 7.91 8.55 -9.82
CA SER A 178 6.59 7.91 -9.98
C SER A 178 6.37 6.88 -8.87
N LEU A 179 5.13 6.74 -8.39
CA LEU A 179 4.75 5.72 -7.40
C LEU A 179 5.20 4.30 -7.82
N THR A 180 5.18 3.99 -9.12
CA THR A 180 5.66 2.71 -9.64
C THR A 180 7.16 2.54 -9.38
N THR A 181 7.96 3.58 -9.62
CA THR A 181 9.40 3.58 -9.40
C THR A 181 9.74 3.47 -7.91
N ASP A 182 8.98 4.15 -7.05
CA ASP A 182 9.18 4.08 -5.59
C ASP A 182 8.87 2.67 -5.09
N ILE A 183 7.73 2.10 -5.51
CA ILE A 183 7.36 0.71 -5.18
C ILE A 183 8.45 -0.25 -5.67
N GLN A 184 8.95 -0.09 -6.91
CA GLN A 184 10.02 -0.90 -7.45
C GLN A 184 11.28 -0.84 -6.59
N THR A 185 11.69 0.37 -6.20
CA THR A 185 12.86 0.61 -5.35
C THR A 185 12.77 -0.18 -4.05
N PHE A 186 11.61 -0.12 -3.37
CA PHE A 186 11.42 -0.84 -2.10
C PHE A 186 11.24 -2.34 -2.27
N LEU A 187 10.62 -2.80 -3.36
CA LEU A 187 10.52 -4.23 -3.61
C LEU A 187 11.90 -4.85 -3.84
N SER A 188 12.85 -4.11 -4.45
CA SER A 188 14.21 -4.60 -4.72
C SER A 188 15.20 -4.38 -3.57
N ALA A 189 14.81 -3.61 -2.57
CA ALA A 189 15.68 -3.24 -1.46
C ALA A 189 15.88 -4.42 -0.49
N GLU A 190 17.13 -4.63 -0.07
CA GLU A 190 17.46 -5.60 0.98
C GLU A 190 17.21 -5.02 2.38
N ASN A 191 17.59 -3.76 2.59
CA ASN A 191 17.42 -3.06 3.85
C ASN A 191 16.43 -1.90 3.67
N VAL A 192 15.32 -1.96 4.40
CA VAL A 192 14.23 -0.98 4.31
C VAL A 192 13.92 -0.40 5.68
N MET A 193 13.76 0.91 5.72
CA MET A 193 13.24 1.67 6.85
C MET A 193 12.01 2.44 6.39
N TYR A 194 10.91 2.39 7.15
CA TYR A 194 9.68 3.10 6.83
C TYR A 194 9.32 4.10 7.92
N GLY A 195 9.18 5.36 7.54
CA GLY A 195 8.67 6.44 8.37
C GLY A 195 7.39 7.06 7.83
#